data_AF-A0A381F9Q9-F1
#
_entry.id   AF-A0A381F9Q9-F1
#
_cell.length_a   1.000
_cell.length_b   1.000
_cell.length_c   1.000
_cell.angle_alpha   90.00
_cell.angle_beta   90.00
_cell.angle_gamma   90.00
#
_symmetry.space_group_name_H-M   'P 1'
#
loop_
_entity.id
_entity.type
_entity.pdbx_description
1 polymer ?
#
loop_
_entity_poly.entity_id
_entity_poly.type
_entity_poly.pdbx_seq_one_letter_code
_entity_poly.pdbx_strand_id
1 'polypeptide(L)'
;MPTQTLEKKQEVEIKVQPQPTPEQPPLEVIKKASKPLSKPNISSGFSINSFINKEEKTDDTEKSVIVNTDNLPEHHFTETDLQNEWAELLKQLRTKDPVVFNAIKAFKLHKIDEKIIQISYPSDSAKGEFDKISIEFFNHFKHKVNNHSIVFEFKKDHENLKIEIVTKKKIFEKFVEMNPLLKDLDDLMKFDLS
;
A
#
# COMPACT_ATOMS: atom_id res chain seq x y z
N MET A 1 -53.82 13.41 -52.36
CA MET A 1 -54.92 13.11 -51.42
C MET A 1 -54.31 12.70 -50.08
N PRO A 2 -54.68 13.36 -48.98
CA PRO A 2 -54.00 13.36 -47.69
C PRO A 2 -54.77 12.56 -46.62
N THR A 3 -54.20 12.42 -45.42
CA THR A 3 -54.84 12.41 -44.07
C THR A 3 -53.67 12.37 -43.07
N GLN A 4 -53.09 13.46 -42.54
CA GLN A 4 -53.56 14.39 -41.49
C GLN A 4 -54.19 13.73 -40.25
N THR A 5 -53.59 13.97 -39.08
CA THR A 5 -54.19 14.49 -37.80
C THR A 5 -53.07 14.40 -36.73
N LEU A 6 -52.44 15.51 -36.31
CA LEU A 6 -52.70 16.37 -35.12
C LEU A 6 -52.45 15.60 -33.81
N GLU A 7 -51.62 16.07 -32.86
CA GLU A 7 -51.89 17.17 -31.91
C GLU A 7 -50.57 17.84 -31.47
N LYS A 8 -50.39 19.15 -31.60
CA LYS A 8 -50.90 20.29 -30.79
C LYS A 8 -49.97 20.67 -29.62
N LYS A 9 -49.21 21.74 -29.88
CA LYS A 9 -48.44 22.58 -28.97
C LYS A 9 -49.37 23.68 -28.43
N GLN A 10 -49.27 24.05 -27.16
CA GLN A 10 -49.84 25.30 -26.62
C GLN A 10 -48.71 26.27 -26.23
N GLU A 11 -48.64 27.33 -27.05
CA GLU A 11 -48.45 28.78 -26.83
C GLU A 11 -48.78 29.31 -25.40
N VAL A 12 -48.39 30.48 -24.88
CA VAL A 12 -47.96 31.83 -25.37
C VAL A 12 -47.20 32.47 -24.16
N GLU A 13 -46.32 33.48 -24.24
CA GLU A 13 -46.70 34.89 -24.36
C GLU A 13 -45.48 35.81 -24.59
N ILE A 14 -45.63 36.69 -25.58
CA ILE A 14 -44.71 37.75 -26.00
C ILE A 14 -45.24 39.07 -25.45
N LYS A 15 -44.36 39.96 -24.95
CA LYS A 15 -44.64 41.40 -24.84
C LYS A 15 -43.35 42.21 -25.06
N VAL A 16 -43.07 42.62 -26.30
CA VAL A 16 -43.30 43.94 -26.94
C VAL A 16 -42.25 45.02 -26.58
N GLN A 17 -41.63 45.54 -27.65
CA GLN A 17 -40.63 46.63 -27.79
C GLN A 17 -41.09 48.02 -27.28
N PRO A 18 -40.15 48.98 -27.13
CA PRO A 18 -39.94 49.99 -28.20
C PRO A 18 -38.45 50.36 -28.49
N GLN A 19 -38.16 50.71 -29.76
CA GLN A 19 -37.00 51.49 -30.28
C GLN A 19 -36.96 52.94 -29.71
N PRO A 20 -35.95 53.84 -29.95
CA PRO A 20 -34.88 53.89 -30.97
C PRO A 20 -33.46 54.35 -30.51
N THR A 21 -32.50 54.38 -31.45
CA THR A 21 -31.14 54.98 -31.37
C THR A 21 -31.15 56.49 -31.70
N PRO A 22 -30.28 57.33 -31.12
CA PRO A 22 -29.16 57.98 -31.86
C PRO A 22 -27.88 58.09 -30.96
N GLU A 23 -26.61 58.14 -31.41
CA GLU A 23 -25.92 59.21 -32.14
C GLU A 23 -24.39 58.85 -32.22
N GLN A 24 -23.67 59.25 -33.28
CA GLN A 24 -22.20 59.11 -33.48
C GLN A 24 -21.50 60.49 -33.32
N PRO A 25 -20.16 60.66 -33.39
CA PRO A 25 -18.97 59.99 -32.80
C PRO A 25 -18.08 61.05 -32.02
N PRO A 26 -16.82 60.81 -31.55
CA PRO A 26 -15.62 60.72 -32.40
C PRO A 26 -14.55 59.70 -31.95
N LEU A 27 -13.67 59.38 -32.91
CA LEU A 27 -12.56 58.43 -32.85
C LEU A 27 -11.42 58.87 -31.92
N GLU A 28 -10.99 57.98 -31.01
CA GLU A 28 -9.65 58.04 -30.41
C GLU A 28 -8.80 56.85 -30.87
N VAL A 29 -7.64 57.21 -31.43
CA VAL A 29 -6.63 56.32 -32.02
C VAL A 29 -5.89 55.57 -30.91
N ILE A 30 -6.19 54.29 -30.73
CA ILE A 30 -5.42 53.42 -29.84
C ILE A 30 -4.14 52.98 -30.56
N LYS A 31 -2.98 53.50 -30.11
CA LYS A 31 -1.65 53.02 -30.50
C LYS A 31 -1.48 51.57 -30.02
N LYS A 32 -1.41 50.63 -30.94
CA LYS A 32 -1.17 49.20 -30.63
C LYS A 32 0.28 49.02 -30.17
N ALA A 33 0.48 48.41 -29.00
CA ALA A 33 1.81 48.05 -28.49
C ALA A 33 2.41 46.90 -29.32
N SER A 34 3.66 47.07 -29.78
CA SER A 34 4.33 46.23 -30.77
C SER A 34 5.21 45.11 -30.19
N LYS A 35 5.00 44.68 -28.94
CA LYS A 35 5.73 43.52 -28.38
C LYS A 35 4.99 42.89 -27.20
N PRO A 36 4.85 41.56 -27.13
CA PRO A 36 4.33 40.94 -25.93
C PRO A 36 5.36 41.10 -24.80
N LEU A 37 4.90 41.56 -23.63
CA LEU A 37 5.69 41.61 -22.41
C LEU A 37 5.84 40.18 -21.89
N SER A 38 6.72 39.39 -22.54
CA SER A 38 7.03 38.03 -22.13
C SER A 38 7.68 38.07 -20.75
N LYS A 39 6.92 37.66 -19.74
CA LYS A 39 7.45 37.41 -18.38
C LYS A 39 8.44 36.24 -18.48
N PRO A 40 9.54 36.25 -17.71
CA PRO A 40 10.43 35.10 -17.66
C PRO A 40 9.66 33.88 -17.16
N ASN A 41 9.90 32.74 -17.80
CA ASN A 41 9.25 31.47 -17.53
C ASN A 41 9.61 31.04 -16.09
N ILE A 42 8.72 31.32 -15.13
CA ILE A 42 8.86 30.82 -13.76
C ILE A 42 8.48 29.34 -13.85
N SER A 43 9.51 28.49 -13.92
CA SER A 43 9.37 27.04 -13.86
C SER A 43 8.73 26.65 -12.53
N SER A 44 7.41 26.60 -12.48
CA SER A 44 6.67 26.04 -11.36
C SER A 44 7.04 24.56 -11.23
N GLY A 45 7.41 24.12 -10.02
CA GLY A 45 7.81 22.73 -9.70
C GLY A 45 6.73 21.66 -9.92
N PHE A 46 5.64 22.00 -10.60
CA PHE A 46 4.52 21.14 -10.97
C PHE A 46 4.29 21.08 -12.49
N SER A 47 5.30 21.40 -13.31
CA SER A 47 5.17 21.30 -14.77
C SER A 47 4.98 19.85 -15.21
N ILE A 48 3.92 19.56 -15.94
CA ILE A 48 3.64 18.21 -16.49
C ILE A 48 4.79 17.67 -17.34
N ASN A 49 5.59 18.55 -17.95
CA ASN A 49 6.79 18.16 -18.71
C ASN A 49 7.88 17.52 -17.82
N SER A 50 7.94 17.83 -16.53
CA SER A 50 8.87 17.16 -15.61
C SER A 50 8.41 15.77 -15.22
N PHE A 51 7.10 15.49 -15.28
CA PHE A 51 6.56 14.14 -15.05
C PHE A 51 6.77 13.26 -16.28
N ILE A 52 6.54 13.78 -17.48
CA ILE A 52 6.71 13.02 -18.73
C ILE A 52 8.19 12.68 -18.99
N ASN A 53 9.12 13.60 -18.69
CA ASN A 53 10.56 13.30 -18.78
C ASN A 53 11.10 12.48 -17.60
N LYS A 54 10.26 12.15 -16.60
CA LYS A 54 10.59 11.31 -15.45
C LYS A 54 9.96 9.92 -15.58
N GLU A 55 9.71 9.46 -16.80
CA GLU A 55 9.31 8.09 -17.09
C GLU A 55 10.48 7.30 -17.69
N GLU A 56 11.56 7.11 -16.92
CA GLU A 56 12.50 5.98 -17.14
C GLU A 56 13.48 5.70 -15.98
N LYS A 57 13.24 6.19 -14.76
CA LYS A 57 14.03 5.82 -13.56
C LYS A 57 13.22 5.88 -12.26
N THR A 58 12.26 4.97 -12.14
CA THR A 58 11.59 4.53 -10.89
C THR A 58 11.08 3.13 -11.21
N ASP A 59 11.30 2.05 -10.46
CA ASP A 59 11.52 1.86 -9.03
C ASP A 59 12.23 0.50 -8.88
N ASP A 60 13.39 0.47 -8.22
CA ASP A 60 13.94 -0.71 -7.53
C ASP A 60 14.99 -0.21 -6.52
N THR A 61 14.56 0.72 -5.68
CA THR A 61 15.35 1.07 -4.50
C THR A 61 14.36 1.27 -3.37
N GLU A 62 14.05 0.14 -2.74
CA GLU A 62 13.51 0.07 -1.40
C GLU A 62 14.15 1.18 -0.57
N LYS A 63 13.31 2.07 -0.06
CA LYS A 63 13.73 3.19 0.77
C LYS A 63 14.30 2.65 2.07
N SER A 64 15.58 2.28 2.08
CA SER A 64 16.38 2.31 3.29
C SER A 64 16.51 3.77 3.69
N VAL A 65 15.66 4.19 4.62
CA VAL A 65 15.78 5.50 5.26
C VAL A 65 17.00 5.43 6.16
N ILE A 66 18.18 5.68 5.59
CA ILE A 66 19.40 5.93 6.35
C ILE A 66 19.24 7.34 6.93
N VAL A 67 18.64 7.43 8.11
CA VAL A 67 18.72 8.62 8.94
C VAL A 67 20.18 8.73 9.39
N ASN A 68 20.88 9.81 9.03
CA ASN A 68 22.25 10.06 9.52
C ASN A 68 22.24 10.07 11.06
N THR A 69 22.81 9.06 11.71
CA THR A 69 22.81 8.89 13.18
C THR A 69 24.14 9.26 13.84
N ASP A 70 24.95 10.10 13.20
CA ASP A 70 26.35 10.37 13.59
C ASP A 70 26.55 10.98 15.00
N ASN A 71 25.48 11.31 15.73
CA ASN A 71 25.55 11.90 17.08
C ASN A 71 24.50 11.34 18.05
N LEU A 72 23.97 10.14 17.81
CA LEU A 72 22.98 9.52 18.69
C LEU A 72 23.63 8.50 19.63
N PRO A 73 23.14 8.33 20.87
CA PRO A 73 23.68 7.33 21.79
C PRO A 73 23.66 5.93 21.14
N GLU A 74 24.83 5.29 21.11
CA GLU A 74 25.01 3.93 20.59
C GLU A 74 25.30 3.01 21.77
N HIS A 75 24.25 2.63 22.51
CA HIS A 75 24.40 1.62 23.54
C HIS A 75 24.32 0.22 22.93
N HIS A 76 25.16 -0.70 23.41
CA HIS A 76 25.10 -2.10 23.01
C HIS A 76 23.91 -2.79 23.69
N PHE A 77 23.14 -3.59 22.95
CA PHE A 77 22.13 -4.49 23.52
C PHE A 77 22.54 -5.94 23.38
N THR A 78 22.02 -6.79 24.27
CA THR A 78 22.16 -8.24 24.15
C THR A 78 20.98 -8.87 23.42
N GLU A 79 21.20 -10.03 22.81
CA GLU A 79 20.10 -10.79 22.19
C GLU A 79 19.03 -11.20 23.22
N THR A 80 19.44 -11.47 24.45
CA THR A 80 18.53 -11.79 25.56
C THR A 80 17.56 -10.64 25.84
N ASP A 81 18.04 -9.39 25.82
CA ASP A 81 17.19 -8.22 26.02
C ASP A 81 16.13 -8.09 24.92
N LEU A 82 16.53 -8.32 23.66
CA LEU A 82 15.63 -8.34 22.52
C LEU A 82 14.54 -9.42 22.66
N GLN A 83 14.93 -10.63 23.08
CA GLN A 83 13.99 -11.73 23.28
C GLN A 83 13.03 -11.46 24.44
N ASN A 84 13.50 -10.84 25.53
CA ASN A 84 12.67 -10.47 26.66
C ASN A 84 11.62 -9.41 26.28
N GLU A 85 12.03 -8.36 25.58
CA GLU A 85 11.12 -7.31 25.09
C GLU A 85 10.10 -7.86 24.09
N TRP A 86 10.54 -8.78 23.22
CA TRP A 86 9.64 -9.49 22.31
C TRP A 86 8.59 -10.32 23.06
N ALA A 87 9.01 -11.05 24.10
CA ALA A 87 8.10 -11.84 24.93
C ALA A 87 7.10 -10.95 25.69
N GLU A 88 7.53 -9.78 26.16
CA GLU A 88 6.66 -8.81 26.82
C GLU A 88 5.60 -8.26 25.85
N LEU A 89 6.01 -7.89 24.63
CA LEU A 89 5.09 -7.45 23.57
C LEU A 89 4.05 -8.53 23.26
N LEU A 90 4.48 -9.80 23.09
CA LEU A 90 3.57 -10.92 22.84
C LEU A 90 2.55 -11.11 23.96
N LYS A 91 2.95 -10.90 25.21
CA LYS A 91 2.06 -10.97 26.38
C LYS A 91 1.00 -9.86 26.35
N GLN A 92 1.39 -8.64 25.98
CA GLN A 92 0.48 -7.50 25.84
C GLN A 92 -0.52 -7.70 24.69
N LEU A 93 -0.05 -8.21 23.56
CA LEU A 93 -0.88 -8.44 22.38
C LEU A 93 -1.86 -9.59 22.58
N ARG A 94 -1.51 -10.61 23.35
CA ARG A 94 -2.43 -11.70 23.70
C ARG A 94 -3.75 -11.19 24.31
N THR A 95 -3.72 -10.09 25.05
CA THR A 95 -4.92 -9.47 25.65
C THR A 95 -5.52 -8.35 24.80
N LYS A 96 -4.69 -7.54 24.12
CA LYS A 96 -5.12 -6.37 23.34
C LYS A 96 -5.72 -6.78 21.99
N ASP A 97 -5.02 -7.67 21.28
CA ASP A 97 -5.42 -8.14 19.95
C ASP A 97 -4.96 -9.59 19.70
N PRO A 98 -5.84 -10.58 19.96
CA PRO A 98 -5.51 -11.99 19.78
C PRO A 98 -5.30 -12.38 18.30
N VAL A 99 -5.81 -11.60 17.34
CA VAL A 99 -5.64 -11.86 15.91
C VAL A 99 -4.21 -11.52 15.51
N VAL A 100 -3.75 -10.32 15.86
CA VAL A 100 -2.37 -9.89 15.62
C VAL A 100 -1.39 -10.82 16.36
N PHE A 101 -1.68 -11.17 17.63
CA PHE A 101 -0.87 -12.13 18.37
C PHE A 101 -0.66 -13.45 17.61
N ASN A 102 -1.73 -14.02 17.06
CA ASN A 102 -1.64 -15.27 16.31
C ASN A 102 -0.85 -15.15 15.01
N ALA A 103 -0.89 -13.98 14.36
CA ALA A 103 -0.10 -13.72 13.17
C ALA A 103 1.40 -13.61 13.50
N ILE A 104 1.76 -12.87 14.56
CA ILE A 104 3.15 -12.53 14.87
C ILE A 104 3.86 -13.54 15.78
N LYS A 105 3.15 -14.42 16.50
CA LYS A 105 3.77 -15.39 17.44
C LYS A 105 4.78 -16.33 16.77
N ALA A 106 4.67 -16.50 15.45
CA ALA A 106 5.54 -17.34 14.65
C ALA A 106 6.81 -16.60 14.18
N PHE A 107 6.97 -15.32 14.52
CA PHE A 107 8.14 -14.53 14.13
C PHE A 107 9.32 -14.89 15.01
N LYS A 108 10.50 -14.89 14.40
CA LYS A 108 11.77 -15.11 15.10
C LYS A 108 12.65 -13.88 14.91
N LEU A 109 13.15 -13.35 16.02
CA LEU A 109 14.04 -12.20 16.02
C LEU A 109 15.43 -12.69 16.37
N HIS A 110 16.41 -12.31 15.54
CA HIS A 110 17.82 -12.65 15.73
C HIS A 110 18.67 -11.41 15.60
N LYS A 111 19.62 -11.25 16.54
CA LYS A 111 20.61 -10.19 16.46
C LYS A 111 21.74 -10.67 15.55
N ILE A 112 21.88 -10.06 14.37
CA ILE A 112 22.99 -10.40 13.45
C ILE A 112 24.22 -9.57 13.79
N ASP A 113 24.01 -8.29 14.09
CA ASP A 113 25.08 -7.33 14.31
C ASP A 113 24.81 -6.50 15.57
N GLU A 114 25.67 -5.53 15.88
CA GLU A 114 25.47 -4.58 16.98
C GLU A 114 24.29 -3.64 16.76
N LYS A 115 23.99 -3.30 15.50
CA LYS A 115 22.92 -2.38 15.13
C LYS A 115 21.83 -3.03 14.27
N ILE A 116 22.01 -4.28 13.84
CA ILE A 116 21.11 -4.94 12.90
C ILE A 116 20.38 -6.11 13.57
N ILE A 117 19.05 -6.03 13.53
CA ILE A 117 18.16 -7.10 13.97
C ILE A 117 17.45 -7.66 12.74
N GLN A 118 17.56 -8.98 12.57
CA GLN A 118 16.82 -9.70 11.55
C GLN A 118 15.53 -10.28 12.13
N ILE A 119 14.43 -10.01 11.46
CA ILE A 119 13.09 -10.49 11.78
C ILE A 119 12.68 -11.47 10.70
N SER A 120 12.54 -12.73 11.09
CA SER A 120 12.08 -13.81 10.22
C SER A 120 10.56 -13.95 10.33
N TYR A 121 9.84 -13.82 9.22
CA TYR A 121 8.38 -13.89 9.18
C TYR A 121 7.89 -15.03 8.27
N PRO A 122 6.80 -15.74 8.64
CA PRO A 122 6.34 -16.92 7.90
C PRO A 122 5.55 -16.58 6.62
N SER A 123 4.79 -15.48 6.61
CA SER A 123 3.93 -15.11 5.49
C SER A 123 3.76 -13.59 5.34
N ASP A 124 3.48 -13.14 4.13
CA ASP A 124 3.31 -11.71 3.83
C ASP A 124 2.06 -11.14 4.52
N SER A 125 1.02 -11.97 4.70
CA SER A 125 -0.15 -11.61 5.51
C SER A 125 0.24 -11.32 6.96
N ALA A 126 1.10 -12.16 7.56
CA ALA A 126 1.54 -11.94 8.91
C ALA A 126 2.45 -10.71 9.03
N LYS A 127 3.28 -10.45 8.00
CA LYS A 127 4.05 -9.21 7.90
C LYS A 127 3.14 -7.97 7.89
N GLY A 128 2.04 -7.99 7.15
CA GLY A 128 1.07 -6.89 7.12
C GLY A 128 0.44 -6.60 8.49
N GLU A 129 0.16 -7.64 9.28
CA GLU A 129 -0.32 -7.45 10.66
C GLU A 129 0.77 -6.91 11.60
N PHE A 130 2.02 -7.36 11.42
CA PHE A 130 3.16 -6.85 12.18
C PHE A 130 3.46 -5.38 11.85
N ASP A 131 3.36 -4.97 10.57
CA ASP A 131 3.66 -3.60 10.15
C ASP A 131 2.80 -2.56 10.91
N LYS A 132 1.56 -2.91 11.28
CA LYS A 132 0.67 -2.05 12.08
C LYS A 132 1.20 -1.74 13.48
N ILE A 133 1.87 -2.70 14.12
CA ILE A 133 2.41 -2.58 15.48
C ILE A 133 3.91 -2.28 15.50
N SER A 134 4.58 -2.46 14.36
CA SER A 134 6.03 -2.38 14.23
C SER A 134 6.60 -1.06 14.75
N ILE A 135 5.91 0.05 14.45
CA ILE A 135 6.31 1.40 14.86
C ILE A 135 6.30 1.52 16.39
N GLU A 136 5.24 1.03 17.05
CA GLU A 136 5.11 1.07 18.51
C GLU A 136 6.22 0.24 19.17
N PHE A 137 6.45 -0.98 18.66
CA PHE A 137 7.49 -1.87 19.15
C PHE A 137 8.90 -1.31 18.95
N PHE A 138 9.24 -0.85 17.74
CA PHE A 138 10.56 -0.32 17.43
C PHE A 138 10.87 0.94 18.23
N ASN A 139 9.87 1.79 18.46
CA ASN A 139 10.04 2.94 19.33
C ASN A 139 10.31 2.48 20.76
N HIS A 140 9.48 1.60 21.32
CA HIS A 140 9.68 1.08 22.68
C HIS A 140 11.09 0.48 22.85
N PHE A 141 11.49 -0.38 21.91
CA PHE A 141 12.77 -1.05 21.95
C PHE A 141 13.96 -0.09 21.84
N LYS A 142 13.92 0.88 20.92
CA LYS A 142 14.98 1.90 20.78
C LYS A 142 15.17 2.73 22.05
N HIS A 143 14.07 3.11 22.71
CA HIS A 143 14.13 3.86 23.96
C HIS A 143 14.66 2.99 25.11
N LYS A 144 14.27 1.71 25.17
CA LYS A 144 14.72 0.79 26.21
C LYS A 144 16.21 0.53 26.15
N VAL A 145 16.72 0.29 24.95
CA VAL A 145 18.15 0.06 24.70
C VAL A 145 18.95 1.36 24.72
N ASN A 146 18.30 2.52 24.58
CA ASN A 146 18.98 3.80 24.36
C ASN A 146 19.92 3.74 23.14
N ASN A 147 19.47 3.06 22.08
CA ASN A 147 20.16 3.00 20.80
C ASN A 147 19.14 3.27 19.70
N HIS A 148 19.32 4.41 19.03
CA HIS A 148 18.42 4.89 18.01
C HIS A 148 18.88 4.58 16.59
N SER A 149 20.12 4.08 16.43
CA SER A 149 20.73 3.68 15.16
C SER A 149 20.38 2.24 14.74
N ILE A 150 19.46 1.59 15.47
CA ILE A 150 19.05 0.21 15.18
C ILE A 150 18.28 0.13 13.86
N VAL A 151 18.73 -0.78 13.00
CA VAL A 151 18.16 -1.14 11.70
C VAL A 151 17.49 -2.51 11.82
N PHE A 152 16.29 -2.63 11.25
CA PHE A 152 15.51 -3.86 11.23
C PHE A 152 15.45 -4.41 9.81
N GLU A 153 15.94 -5.63 9.62
CA GLU A 153 15.89 -6.35 8.35
C GLU A 153 14.82 -7.44 8.40
N PHE A 154 14.05 -7.58 7.32
CA PHE A 154 12.97 -8.55 7.23
C PHE A 154 13.37 -9.69 6.29
N LYS A 155 13.33 -10.93 6.80
CA LYS A 155 13.60 -12.14 6.01
C LYS A 155 12.39 -13.05 6.02
N LYS A 156 12.01 -13.57 4.86
CA LYS A 156 10.92 -14.55 4.77
C LYS A 156 11.43 -15.92 5.18
N ASP A 157 10.80 -16.51 6.19
CA ASP A 157 11.08 -17.87 6.63
C ASP A 157 10.28 -18.86 5.75
N HIS A 158 10.87 -19.21 4.61
CA HIS A 158 10.30 -20.19 3.69
C HIS A 158 10.34 -21.62 4.25
N GLU A 159 11.12 -21.90 5.30
CA GLU A 159 11.26 -23.23 5.87
C GLU A 159 10.06 -23.61 6.76
N ASN A 160 9.51 -22.63 7.50
CA ASN A 160 8.27 -22.81 8.25
C ASN A 160 7.02 -22.77 7.34
N LEU A 161 7.15 -22.21 6.15
CA LEU A 161 6.16 -22.31 5.10
C LEU A 161 6.32 -23.64 4.35
N LYS A 162 6.16 -24.76 5.06
CA LYS A 162 5.61 -25.96 4.42
C LYS A 162 4.21 -25.59 3.96
N ILE A 163 4.12 -24.94 2.80
CA ILE A 163 2.95 -25.03 1.95
C ILE A 163 2.87 -26.53 1.67
N GLU A 164 2.22 -27.30 2.53
CA GLU A 164 1.73 -28.59 2.11
C GLU A 164 0.85 -28.26 0.93
N ILE A 165 1.34 -28.52 -0.28
CA ILE A 165 0.53 -28.41 -1.48
C ILE A 165 -0.62 -29.38 -1.20
N VAL A 166 -1.78 -28.82 -0.84
CA VAL A 166 -2.99 -29.59 -0.57
C VAL A 166 -3.51 -30.01 -1.94
N THR A 167 -2.84 -30.98 -2.54
CA THR A 167 -3.29 -31.60 -3.78
C THR A 167 -4.54 -32.40 -3.49
N LYS A 168 -5.38 -32.60 -4.51
CA LYS A 168 -6.56 -33.47 -4.39
C LYS A 168 -6.18 -34.85 -3.87
N LYS A 169 -5.01 -35.37 -4.30
CA LYS A 169 -4.41 -36.59 -3.78
C LYS A 169 -4.15 -36.56 -2.27
N LYS A 170 -3.52 -35.51 -1.74
CA LYS A 170 -3.21 -35.41 -0.30
C LYS A 170 -4.45 -35.23 0.57
N ILE A 171 -5.45 -34.52 0.03
CA ILE A 171 -6.78 -34.41 0.66
C ILE A 171 -7.45 -35.79 0.70
N PHE A 172 -7.41 -36.52 -0.41
CA PHE A 172 -7.94 -37.87 -0.51
C PHE A 172 -7.25 -38.84 0.46
N GLU A 173 -5.92 -38.80 0.57
CA GLU A 173 -5.15 -39.60 1.54
C GLU A 173 -5.61 -39.36 2.99
N LYS A 174 -5.84 -38.10 3.39
CA LYS A 174 -6.42 -37.78 4.71
C LYS A 174 -7.83 -38.33 4.89
N PHE A 175 -8.64 -38.33 3.84
CA PHE A 175 -9.99 -38.92 3.90
C PHE A 175 -9.95 -40.45 3.96
N VAL A 176 -8.98 -41.10 3.31
CA VAL A 176 -8.76 -42.56 3.41
C VAL A 176 -8.35 -42.95 4.83
N GLU A 177 -7.53 -42.15 5.52
CA GLU A 177 -7.19 -42.38 6.94
C GLU A 177 -8.43 -42.38 7.84
N MET A 178 -9.43 -41.55 7.53
CA MET A 178 -10.72 -41.51 8.25
C MET A 178 -11.69 -42.60 7.79
N ASN A 179 -11.68 -42.96 6.50
CA ASN A 179 -12.56 -43.96 5.92
C ASN A 179 -11.82 -44.85 4.91
N PRO A 180 -11.46 -46.08 5.30
CA PRO A 180 -10.68 -46.98 4.44
C PRO A 180 -11.43 -47.43 3.18
N LEU A 181 -12.76 -47.37 3.15
CA LEU A 181 -13.57 -47.75 1.97
C LEU A 181 -13.31 -46.86 0.76
N LEU A 182 -12.81 -45.65 0.98
CA LEU A 182 -12.43 -44.75 -0.11
C LEU A 182 -11.27 -45.30 -0.92
N LYS A 183 -10.38 -46.10 -0.32
CA LYS A 183 -9.29 -46.76 -1.02
C LYS A 183 -9.81 -47.81 -2.00
N ASP A 184 -10.79 -48.60 -1.59
CA ASP A 184 -11.40 -49.63 -2.44
C ASP A 184 -12.18 -48.98 -3.60
N LEU A 185 -12.83 -47.84 -3.33
CA LEU A 185 -13.51 -47.06 -4.37
C LEU A 185 -12.53 -46.45 -5.38
N ASP A 186 -11.37 -45.97 -4.94
CA ASP A 186 -10.32 -45.47 -5.83
C ASP A 186 -9.70 -46.57 -6.69
N ASP A 187 -9.51 -47.78 -6.14
CA ASP A 187 -9.00 -48.91 -6.93
C ASP A 187 -10.01 -49.36 -8.02
N LEU A 188 -11.31 -49.30 -7.69
CA LEU A 188 -12.39 -49.63 -8.62
C LEU A 188 -12.59 -48.56 -9.71
N MET A 189 -12.65 -47.28 -9.30
CA MET A 189 -13.04 -46.16 -10.17
C MET A 189 -11.86 -45.40 -10.78
N LYS A 190 -10.65 -45.56 -10.22
CA LYS A 190 -9.40 -44.91 -10.62
C LYS A 190 -9.54 -43.40 -10.74
N PHE A 191 -9.68 -42.72 -9.59
CA PHE A 191 -9.93 -41.28 -9.62
C PHE A 191 -8.74 -40.51 -10.20
N ASP A 192 -9.05 -39.55 -11.07
CA ASP A 192 -8.04 -38.60 -11.58
C ASP A 192 -7.75 -37.54 -10.51
N LEU A 193 -6.83 -37.88 -9.60
CA LEU A 193 -6.43 -37.05 -8.46
C LEU A 193 -5.28 -36.08 -8.78
N SER A 194 -5.17 -35.64 -10.04
CA SER A 194 -4.18 -34.66 -10.48
C SER A 194 -4.44 -33.24 -9.97
#